data_AF-A0AAU2JUN9-F1
#
_entry.id   AF-A0AAU2JUN9-F1
#
_cell.length_a   1.000
_cell.length_b   1.000
_cell.length_c   1.000
_cell.angle_alpha   90.00
_cell.angle_beta   90.00
_cell.angle_gamma   90.00
#
_symmetry.space_group_name_H-M   'P 1'
#
loop_
_entity.id
_entity.type
_entity.pdbx_description
1 polymer ?
#
loop_
_entity_poly.entity_id
_entity_poly.type
_entity_poly.pdbx_seq_one_letter_code
_entity_poly.pdbx_strand_id
1 'polypeptide(L)' 'MQPMPPAAEVRVFSHSAGLIDGVPVTAPPYVDIQEVIISILQQRAQQMGGPAAAVISDDRYGGAIRLLIHPDGTTESTD' A
#
# COMPACT_ATOMS: atom_id res chain seq x y z
N MET A 1 23.25 -7.31 -8.45
CA MET A 1 22.20 -6.39 -7.96
C MET A 1 20.89 -7.12 -8.12
N GLN A 2 20.22 -7.47 -7.02
CA GLN A 2 18.88 -8.06 -7.10
C GLN A 2 17.93 -6.97 -7.57
N PRO A 3 17.09 -7.20 -8.60
CA PRO A 3 16.14 -6.18 -9.03
C PRO A 3 15.24 -5.85 -7.84
N MET A 4 15.14 -4.56 -7.50
CA MET A 4 14.17 -4.12 -6.52
C MET A 4 12.80 -4.54 -7.04
N PRO A 5 11.97 -5.26 -6.26
CA PRO A 5 10.64 -5.63 -6.70
C PRO A 5 9.89 -4.35 -7.11
N PRO A 6 9.12 -4.39 -8.22
CA PRO A 6 8.37 -3.23 -8.67
C PRO A 6 7.45 -2.73 -7.55
N ALA A 7 7.33 -1.41 -7.43
CA ALA A 7 6.45 -0.82 -6.43
C ALA A 7 5.00 -1.26 -6.68
N ALA A 8 4.29 -1.64 -5.62
CA ALA A 8 2.89 -1.99 -5.70
C ALA A 8 2.06 -0.77 -6.13
N GLU A 9 1.17 -0.94 -7.10
CA GLU A 9 0.26 0.13 -7.52
C GLU A 9 -1.02 0.06 -6.69
N VAL A 10 -1.26 1.08 -5.88
CA VAL A 10 -2.44 1.18 -5.03
C VAL A 10 -3.32 2.30 -5.52
N ARG A 11 -4.62 2.03 -5.65
CA ARG A 11 -5.63 3.03 -5.99
C ARG A 11 -6.75 3.01 -4.98
N VAL A 12 -6.97 4.13 -4.30
CA VAL A 12 -8.05 4.31 -3.32
C VAL A 12 -9.15 5.15 -3.93
N PHE A 13 -10.36 4.60 -3.97
CA PHE A 13 -11.52 5.28 -4.57
C PHE A 13 -12.63 5.54 -3.56
N SER A 14 -12.62 4.90 -2.38
CA SER A 14 -13.56 5.19 -1.28
C SER A 14 -12.90 4.95 0.09
N HIS A 15 -13.60 5.29 1.19
CA HIS A 15 -13.11 5.00 2.55
C HIS A 15 -13.06 3.51 2.91
N SER A 16 -13.71 2.66 2.10
CA SER A 16 -13.84 1.23 2.39
C SER A 16 -13.40 0.34 1.22
N ALA A 17 -12.87 0.91 0.13
CA ALA A 17 -12.50 0.12 -1.04
C ALA A 17 -11.36 0.76 -1.85
N GLY A 18 -10.53 -0.12 -2.39
CA GLY A 18 -9.35 0.20 -3.19
C GLY A 18 -8.92 -0.96 -4.09
N LEU A 19 -7.83 -0.75 -4.83
CA LEU A 19 -7.11 -1.77 -5.58
C LEU A 19 -5.67 -1.83 -5.09
N ILE A 20 -5.08 -3.03 -5.09
CA ILE A 20 -3.63 -3.25 -5.00
C ILE A 20 -3.21 -4.10 -6.19
N ASP A 21 -2.37 -3.57 -7.08
CA ASP A 21 -1.97 -4.18 -8.35
C ASP A 21 -3.17 -4.65 -9.20
N GLY A 22 -4.24 -3.86 -9.20
CA GLY A 22 -5.50 -4.19 -9.86
C GLY A 22 -6.40 -5.20 -9.12
N VAL A 23 -5.94 -5.77 -8.00
CA VAL A 23 -6.73 -6.69 -7.17
C VAL A 23 -7.63 -5.88 -6.21
N PRO A 24 -8.95 -6.12 -6.19
CA PRO A 24 -9.86 -5.39 -5.32
C PRO A 24 -9.62 -5.73 -3.85
N VAL A 25 -9.62 -4.68 -3.02
CA VAL A 25 -9.50 -4.76 -1.56
C VAL A 25 -10.64 -3.96 -0.94
N THR A 26 -11.27 -4.54 0.07
CA THR A 26 -12.36 -3.91 0.82
C THR A 26 -12.04 -3.90 2.30
N ALA A 27 -12.34 -2.79 2.96
CA ALA A 27 -12.24 -2.69 4.40
C ALA A 27 -13.45 -3.35 5.08
N PRO A 28 -13.25 -4.07 6.20
CA PRO A 28 -14.34 -4.46 7.08
C PRO A 28 -15.12 -3.26 7.60
N PRO A 29 -16.35 -3.45 8.13
CA PRO A 29 -17.08 -2.39 8.80
C PRO A 29 -16.23 -1.71 9.89
N TYR A 30 -16.30 -0.37 9.95
CA TYR A 30 -15.61 0.48 10.93
C TYR A 30 -14.07 0.52 10.82
N VAL A 31 -13.48 -0.11 9.81
CA VAL A 31 -12.05 -0.04 9.50
C VAL A 31 -11.84 0.84 8.28
N ASP A 32 -10.83 1.72 8.31
CA ASP A 32 -10.48 2.52 7.13
C ASP A 32 -9.68 1.68 6.12
N ILE A 33 -9.94 1.88 4.83
CA ILE A 33 -9.24 1.18 3.76
C ILE A 33 -7.72 1.38 3.80
N GLN A 34 -7.24 2.54 4.27
CA GLN A 34 -5.82 2.83 4.38
C GLN A 34 -5.14 1.86 5.34
N GLU A 35 -5.77 1.53 6.47
CA GLU A 35 -5.23 0.57 7.44
C GLU A 35 -5.11 -0.82 6.82
N VAL A 36 -6.11 -1.25 6.04
CA VAL A 36 -6.11 -2.54 5.36
C VAL A 36 -5.01 -2.61 4.30
N ILE A 37 -4.87 -1.55 3.49
CA ILE A 37 -3.81 -1.45 2.47
C ILE A 37 -2.44 -1.54 3.12
N ILE A 38 -2.18 -0.74 4.17
CA ILE A 38 -0.88 -0.75 4.87
C ILE A 38 -0.59 -2.13 5.46
N SER A 39 -1.59 -2.79 6.05
CA SER A 39 -1.42 -4.15 6.59
C SER A 39 -1.06 -5.16 5.50
N ILE A 40 -1.71 -5.11 4.33
CA ILE A 40 -1.38 -5.99 3.20
C ILE A 40 0.05 -5.74 2.69
N LEU A 41 0.44 -4.48 2.55
CA LEU A 41 1.79 -4.10 2.09
C LEU A 41 2.86 -4.49 3.11
N GLN A 42 2.56 -4.38 4.40
CA GLN A 42 3.44 -4.86 5.48
C GLN A 42 3.63 -6.38 5.42
N GLN A 43 2.55 -7.15 5.23
CA GLN A 43 2.64 -8.60 5.06
C GLN A 43 3.52 -8.97 3.86
N ARG A 44 3.42 -8.23 2.75
CA ARG A 44 4.33 -8.42 1.59
C ARG A 44 5.78 -8.11 1.96
N ALA A 45 6.04 -7.02 2.67
CA ALA A 45 7.38 -6.68 3.13
C ALA A 45 7.99 -7.80 4.00
N GLN A 46 7.19 -8.37 4.91
CA GLN A 46 7.59 -9.51 5.73
C GLN A 46 7.90 -10.75 4.89
N GLN A 47 7.08 -11.06 3.89
CA GLN A 47 7.31 -12.20 2.98
C GLN A 47 8.57 -12.05 2.13
N MET A 48 8.90 -10.83 1.72
CA MET A 48 10.10 -10.54 0.93
C MET A 48 11.37 -10.39 1.78
N GLY A 49 11.25 -10.26 3.10
CA GLY A 49 12.37 -10.04 4.02
C GLY A 49 12.96 -8.62 3.93
N GLY A 50 12.20 -7.64 3.44
CA GLY A 50 12.65 -6.25 3.26
C GLY A 50 11.50 -5.29 2.91
N PRO A 51 11.76 -3.98 2.84
CA PRO A 51 10.71 -2.98 2.60
C PRO A 51 9.97 -3.20 1.28
N ALA A 52 8.66 -3.05 1.30
CA ALA A 52 7.81 -3.06 0.12
C ALA A 52 7.56 -1.62 -0.37
N ALA A 53 7.97 -1.31 -1.60
CA ALA A 53 7.64 -0.04 -2.22
C ALA A 53 6.18 -0.06 -2.71
N ALA A 54 5.48 1.07 -2.60
CA ALA A 54 4.13 1.26 -3.10
C ALA A 54 3.92 2.69 -3.60
N VAL A 55 3.11 2.83 -4.66
CA VAL A 55 2.58 4.12 -5.12
C VAL A 55 1.10 4.13 -4.81
N ILE A 56 0.67 4.98 -3.88
CA ILE A 56 -0.72 5.11 -3.46
C ILE A 56 -1.32 6.33 -4.13
N SER A 57 -2.22 6.10 -5.08
CA SER A 57 -3.06 7.13 -5.69
C SER A 57 -4.40 7.16 -4.96
N ASP A 58 -4.76 8.29 -4.38
CA ASP A 58 -6.04 8.49 -3.70
C ASP A 58 -6.94 9.41 -4.54
N ASP A 59 -7.88 8.79 -5.25
CA ASP A 59 -8.83 9.47 -6.13
C ASP A 59 -9.79 10.39 -5.37
N ARG A 60 -9.97 10.17 -4.06
CA ARG A 60 -10.85 11.00 -3.22
C ARG A 60 -10.27 12.40 -3.04
N TYR A 61 -8.94 12.49 -3.01
CA TYR A 61 -8.20 13.73 -2.76
C TYR A 61 -7.35 14.18 -3.97
N GLY A 62 -7.26 13.35 -5.03
CA GLY A 62 -6.56 13.68 -6.27
C GLY A 62 -5.03 13.67 -6.16
N GLY A 63 -4.48 12.97 -5.17
CA GLY A 63 -3.03 12.94 -4.90
C GLY A 63 -2.44 11.55 -5.05
N ALA A 64 -1.13 11.48 -5.29
CA ALA A 64 -0.38 10.24 -5.24
C ALA A 64 0.85 10.39 -4.34
N ILE A 65 1.12 9.39 -3.52
CA ILE A 65 2.30 9.33 -2.64
C ILE A 65 3.05 8.02 -2.87
N ARG A 66 4.38 8.09 -2.82
CA ARG A 66 5.23 6.90 -2.85
C ARG A 66 5.69 6.60 -1.43
N LEU A 67 5.48 5.36 -1.01
CA LEU A 67 5.82 4.88 0.32
C LEU A 67 6.70 3.65 0.24
N LEU A 68 7.65 3.55 1.16
CA LEU A 68 8.27 2.30 1.57
C LEU A 68 7.58 1.82 2.84
N ILE A 69 7.08 0.59 2.82
CA ILE A 69 6.43 -0.05 3.96
C ILE A 69 7.41 -1.11 4.49
N HIS A 70 7.85 -0.95 5.73
CA HIS A 70 8.84 -1.82 6.34
C HIS A 70 8.16 -3.03 6.99
N PRO A 71 8.87 -4.17 7.14
CA PRO A 71 8.31 -5.36 7.80
C PRO A 71 7.83 -5.13 9.22
N ASP A 72 8.42 -4.15 9.93
CA ASP A 72 8.04 -3.74 11.29
C ASP A 72 6.81 -2.81 11.34
N GLY A 73 6.28 -2.44 10.18
CA GLY A 73 5.09 -1.58 10.05
C GLY A 73 5.40 -0.09 9.97
N THR A 74 6.67 0.31 10.06
CA THR A 74 7.06 1.70 9.80
C THR A 74 6.88 2.03 8.31
N THR A 75 6.59 3.31 8.03
CA THR A 75 6.43 3.79 6.65
C THR A 75 7.34 4.99 6.43
N GLU A 76 8.03 4.99 5.28
CA GLU A 76 8.88 6.09 4.84
C GLU A 76 8.31 6.66 3.55
N SER A 77 8.09 7.97 3.50
CA SER A 77 7.70 8.65 2.27
C SER A 77 8.93 8.88 1.39
N THR A 78 8.85 8.50 0.13
CA THR A 78 9.92 8.70 -0.86
C THR A 78 9.43 9.68 -1.91
N ASP A 79 9.48 10.97 -1.58
CA ASP A 79 9.18 12.07 -2.53
C ASP A 79 10.13 12.03 -3.74
#